data_AF-A0A4Y1R243-F1
#
_entry.id   AF-A0A4Y1R243-F1
#
_cell.length_a   1.000
_cell.length_b   1.000
_cell.length_c   1.000
_cell.angle_alpha   90.00
_cell.angle_beta   90.00
_cell.angle_gamma   90.00
#
_symmetry.space_group_name_H-M   'P 1'
#
loop_
_entity.id
_entity.type
_entity.pdbx_description
1 polymer ?
#
loop_
_entity_poly.entity_id
_entity_poly.type
_entity_poly.pdbx_seq_one_letter_code
_entity_poly.pdbx_strand_id
1 'polypeptide(L)'
;VLAGLALRHVSTKSDVALLDHFTKPEVSRRKRQSNNGDEKSTTLLAWRTTTHTCEPKSLFSSQFLIIVFIRVFLLSSIINLIVKLQLLMVIMACWVWINRIIDESTKEAAAVDPVEPERVLKAAQEHGVDIKLVLTTHHHWDHAGGNEKIKQLVPGIKIYGGSIDNVKGCTDKVDNGDKISLGADVHILSLHTPCHTKGHISYYVTNKEGDDPTVFTGDTLFIAGCGKFFEGTAEQMHQSLCVTLGSLPKPTRVYCGHEYTVKNLQFALTVEPGNEKIKQKLSWAQKQRETGLPTVPSTIEEEMEMNPFMRADLPELQERVGCKTAVEALREIRQRKDTWRG
;
A
#
# COMPACT_ATOMS: atom_id res chain seq x y z
N VAL A 1 -48.22 22.37 17.44
CA VAL A 1 -47.33 23.36 18.11
C VAL A 1 -45.92 22.97 17.72
N LEU A 2 -45.40 23.37 16.54
CA LEU A 2 -44.57 24.58 16.29
C LEU A 2 -43.44 24.68 17.33
N ALA A 3 -42.14 24.78 17.05
CA ALA A 3 -41.34 25.22 15.90
C ALA A 3 -39.93 24.56 16.06
N GLY A 4 -39.05 24.39 15.07
CA GLY A 4 -38.61 25.33 14.05
C GLY A 4 -37.45 26.19 14.60
N LEU A 5 -36.20 25.76 14.39
CA LEU A 5 -35.00 26.59 14.62
C LEU A 5 -34.05 26.44 13.43
N ALA A 6 -34.26 27.32 12.46
CA ALA A 6 -33.30 27.68 11.43
C ALA A 6 -32.47 28.85 11.98
N LEU A 7 -31.14 28.76 11.88
CA LEU A 7 -30.26 29.93 12.03
C LEU A 7 -29.46 30.11 10.74
N ARG A 8 -29.61 31.33 10.22
CA ARG A 8 -29.15 31.83 8.94
C ARG A 8 -27.66 32.16 8.94
N HIS A 9 -27.11 32.13 7.73
CA HIS A 9 -25.87 32.74 7.28
C HIS A 9 -25.49 34.06 7.96
N VAL A 10 -24.19 34.19 8.23
CA VAL A 10 -23.48 35.47 8.22
C VAL A 10 -22.44 35.40 7.10
N SER A 11 -22.64 36.27 6.12
CA SER A 11 -21.73 36.57 5.02
C SER A 11 -21.00 37.86 5.37
N THR A 12 -19.67 37.88 5.30
CA THR A 12 -18.88 39.11 5.19
C THR A 12 -17.92 38.99 4.01
N LYS A 13 -18.18 39.80 2.98
CA LYS A 13 -17.28 40.12 1.87
C LYS A 13 -16.70 41.51 2.15
N SER A 14 -15.38 41.61 2.16
CA SER A 14 -14.53 42.82 1.99
C SER A 14 -13.08 42.31 2.11
N ASP A 15 -12.09 42.63 1.30
CA ASP A 15 -11.87 43.75 0.40
C ASP A 15 -10.93 43.42 -0.77
N VAL A 16 -10.94 44.36 -1.70
CA VAL A 16 -10.34 44.44 -3.03
C VAL A 16 -8.86 44.89 -2.99
N ALA A 17 -8.07 44.28 -3.87
CA ALA A 17 -6.88 44.75 -4.62
C ALA A 17 -5.74 45.56 -3.97
N LEU A 18 -4.50 45.10 -4.27
CA LEU A 18 -3.35 45.92 -4.71
C LEU A 18 -2.38 44.97 -5.47
N LEU A 19 -2.30 45.06 -6.80
CA LEU A 19 -1.41 45.91 -7.62
C LEU A 19 0.07 45.44 -7.64
N ASP A 20 0.37 44.80 -8.76
CA ASP A 20 1.45 45.05 -9.72
C ASP A 20 2.95 44.96 -9.38
N HIS A 21 3.59 44.21 -10.29
CA HIS A 21 4.87 44.46 -10.96
C HIS A 21 6.15 44.46 -10.13
N PHE A 22 7.05 43.51 -10.40
CA PHE A 22 8.46 43.83 -10.73
C PHE A 22 9.12 42.71 -11.57
N THR A 23 9.34 43.07 -12.84
CA THR A 23 10.45 42.77 -13.77
C THR A 23 11.37 41.55 -13.57
N LYS A 24 11.49 40.77 -14.66
CA LYS A 24 12.60 39.85 -14.95
C LYS A 24 13.86 40.62 -15.41
N PRO A 25 15.09 40.16 -15.12
CA PRO A 25 16.26 40.54 -15.90
C PRO A 25 16.61 39.48 -16.96
N GLU A 26 16.95 39.98 -18.14
CA GLU A 26 17.52 39.25 -19.29
C GLU A 26 18.88 38.63 -18.97
N VAL A 27 19.11 37.41 -19.49
CA VAL A 27 20.43 36.78 -19.57
C VAL A 27 20.99 37.01 -20.97
N SER A 28 22.03 37.84 -21.07
CA SER A 28 22.79 38.01 -22.30
C SER A 28 23.73 36.80 -22.52
N ARG A 29 23.62 36.20 -23.70
CA ARG A 29 24.56 35.18 -24.20
C ARG A 29 25.82 35.88 -24.74
N ARG A 30 27.00 35.48 -24.26
CA ARG A 30 28.25 35.56 -25.04
C ARG A 30 28.89 34.18 -25.13
N LYS A 31 28.92 33.62 -26.34
CA LYS A 31 29.81 32.54 -26.77
C LYS A 31 31.16 33.14 -27.14
N ARG A 32 32.27 32.51 -26.73
CA ARG A 32 33.51 32.44 -27.52
C ARG A 32 34.24 31.12 -27.21
N GLN A 33 34.33 30.29 -28.23
CA GLN A 33 35.41 29.33 -28.57
C GLN A 33 36.80 30.04 -28.47
N SER A 34 37.97 29.42 -28.43
CA SER A 34 38.51 28.04 -28.36
C SER A 34 40.05 28.16 -28.38
N ASN A 35 40.74 27.07 -27.99
CA ASN A 35 42.06 26.60 -28.45
C ASN A 35 43.36 26.97 -27.70
N ASN A 36 43.94 25.88 -27.16
CA ASN A 36 45.28 25.28 -27.38
C ASN A 36 46.56 26.01 -27.03
N GLY A 37 47.47 25.26 -26.39
CA GLY A 37 48.92 25.40 -26.58
C GLY A 37 49.76 24.94 -25.37
N ASP A 38 50.27 23.71 -25.44
CA ASP A 38 51.39 23.20 -24.63
C ASP A 38 52.70 23.93 -24.97
N GLU A 39 53.57 24.17 -23.99
CA GLU A 39 54.99 23.72 -24.02
C GLU A 39 55.76 24.04 -22.74
N LYS A 40 56.72 23.15 -22.43
CA LYS A 40 57.62 23.15 -21.28
C LYS A 40 58.89 23.98 -21.55
N SER A 41 59.40 24.68 -20.54
CA SER A 41 60.81 25.07 -20.44
C SER A 41 61.21 25.32 -18.98
N THR A 42 62.29 24.69 -18.56
CA THR A 42 62.94 24.73 -17.23
C THR A 42 64.02 25.81 -17.13
N THR A 43 64.04 26.57 -16.03
CA THR A 43 65.27 27.16 -15.47
C THR A 43 65.15 27.42 -13.96
N LEU A 44 66.27 27.25 -13.26
CA LEU A 44 66.45 27.07 -11.81
C LEU A 44 66.44 28.33 -10.94
N LEU A 45 66.21 28.07 -9.65
CA LEU A 45 66.72 28.72 -8.42
C LEU A 45 66.08 30.04 -7.93
N ALA A 46 65.35 29.94 -6.80
CA ALA A 46 65.78 30.51 -5.52
C ALA A 46 64.72 30.23 -4.43
N TRP A 47 65.13 29.53 -3.36
CA TRP A 47 64.34 29.44 -2.13
C TRP A 47 64.44 30.77 -1.38
N ARG A 48 63.32 31.48 -1.28
CA ARG A 48 63.09 32.49 -0.23
C ARG A 48 61.75 32.18 0.43
N THR A 49 61.82 31.69 1.66
CA THR A 49 60.69 31.57 2.57
C THR A 49 60.32 32.95 3.08
N THR A 50 59.28 33.55 2.48
CA THR A 50 58.52 34.64 3.12
C THR A 50 57.27 34.01 3.74
N THR A 51 57.27 33.91 5.07
CA THR A 51 56.09 33.56 5.86
C THR A 51 55.07 34.70 5.78
N HIS A 52 54.11 34.60 4.87
CA HIS A 52 52.86 35.35 5.00
C HIS A 52 51.90 34.51 5.84
N THR A 53 51.74 34.92 7.09
CA THR A 53 50.63 34.50 7.96
C THR A 53 49.32 34.94 7.32
N CYS A 54 48.66 34.03 6.61
CA CYS A 54 47.28 34.21 6.16
C CYS A 54 46.37 33.74 7.31
N GLU A 55 45.73 34.69 8.00
CA GLU A 55 44.67 34.39 8.95
C GLU A 55 43.53 33.62 8.25
N PRO A 56 42.98 32.55 8.85
CA PRO A 56 41.79 31.92 8.32
C PRO A 56 40.58 32.84 8.59
N LYS A 57 40.06 33.48 7.54
CA LYS A 57 38.72 34.08 7.59
C LYS A 57 37.71 32.95 7.74
N SER A 58 37.34 32.66 8.98
CA SER A 58 36.21 31.82 9.34
C SER A 58 34.92 32.50 8.86
N LEU A 59 34.37 32.03 7.75
CA LEU A 59 33.03 32.40 7.30
C LEU A 59 32.26 31.15 6.88
N PHE A 60 32.28 30.12 7.74
CA PHE A 60 31.10 29.27 7.86
C PHE A 60 30.08 30.06 8.69
N SER A 61 29.27 30.86 7.99
CA SER A 61 28.17 31.59 8.61
C SER A 61 27.28 30.60 9.37
N SER A 62 26.97 30.90 10.64
CA SER A 62 26.05 30.11 11.47
C SER A 62 24.70 29.90 10.78
N GLN A 63 24.29 30.81 9.89
CA GLN A 63 23.07 30.68 9.08
C GLN A 63 23.13 29.47 8.14
N PHE A 64 24.29 29.11 7.58
CA PHE A 64 24.40 27.97 6.66
C PHE A 64 24.26 26.64 7.41
N LEU A 65 24.85 26.52 8.60
CA LEU A 65 24.68 25.36 9.47
C LEU A 65 23.22 25.23 9.96
N ILE A 66 22.60 26.34 10.33
CA ILE A 66 21.19 26.39 10.77
C ILE A 66 20.25 25.96 9.64
N ILE A 67 20.48 26.42 8.39
CA ILE A 67 19.65 26.03 7.23
C ILE A 67 19.80 24.53 6.94
N VAL A 68 21.01 23.96 7.04
CA VAL A 68 21.24 22.52 6.86
C VAL A 68 20.56 21.74 7.99
N PHE A 69 20.69 22.17 9.25
CA PHE A 69 20.01 21.54 10.39
C PHE A 69 18.49 21.60 10.27
N ILE A 70 17.92 22.76 9.90
CA ILE A 70 16.47 22.91 9.68
C ILE A 70 16.01 22.02 8.53
N ARG A 71 16.76 21.93 7.42
CA ARG A 71 16.42 21.02 6.31
C ARG A 71 16.50 19.55 6.71
N VAL A 72 17.53 19.12 7.44
CA VAL A 72 17.66 17.74 7.93
C VAL A 72 16.57 17.42 8.97
N PHE A 73 16.23 18.37 9.84
CA PHE A 73 15.19 18.20 10.86
C PHE A 73 13.79 18.22 10.24
N LEU A 74 13.54 19.06 9.25
CA LEU A 74 12.30 19.05 8.45
C LEU A 74 12.19 17.79 7.60
N LEU A 75 13.26 17.33 6.94
CA LEU A 75 13.27 16.05 6.23
C LEU A 75 13.04 14.90 7.19
N SER A 76 13.69 14.86 8.36
CA SER A 76 13.46 13.85 9.40
C SER A 76 12.03 13.91 9.94
N SER A 77 11.46 15.10 10.12
CA SER A 77 10.08 15.28 10.59
C SER A 77 9.05 14.88 9.52
N ILE A 78 9.32 15.17 8.25
CA ILE A 78 8.50 14.78 7.10
C ILE A 78 8.62 13.28 6.85
N ILE A 79 9.81 12.68 6.93
CA ILE A 79 10.03 11.23 6.86
C ILE A 79 9.31 10.57 8.04
N ASN A 80 9.45 11.08 9.27
CA ASN A 80 8.72 10.56 10.43
C ASN A 80 7.20 10.72 10.29
N LEU A 81 6.72 11.77 9.62
CA LEU A 81 5.30 11.99 9.33
C LEU A 81 4.78 11.05 8.24
N ILE A 82 5.55 10.82 7.17
CA ILE A 82 5.27 9.87 6.09
C ILE A 82 5.28 8.44 6.66
N VAL A 83 6.28 8.11 7.47
CA VAL A 83 6.35 6.84 8.21
C VAL A 83 5.18 6.73 9.19
N LYS A 84 4.77 7.79 9.90
CA LYS A 84 3.55 7.80 10.74
C LYS A 84 2.25 7.62 9.95
N LEU A 85 2.16 8.17 8.74
CA LEU A 85 1.00 8.04 7.85
C LEU A 85 0.92 6.65 7.23
N GLN A 86 2.05 6.05 6.84
CA GLN A 86 2.13 4.62 6.51
C GLN A 86 1.85 3.76 7.74
N LEU A 87 2.28 4.16 8.93
CA LEU A 87 1.98 3.47 10.20
C LEU A 87 0.49 3.51 10.53
N LEU A 88 -0.23 4.61 10.28
CA LEU A 88 -1.69 4.65 10.47
C LEU A 88 -2.41 3.67 9.54
N MET A 89 -1.84 3.35 8.37
CA MET A 89 -2.37 2.36 7.44
C MET A 89 -2.15 0.92 7.95
N VAL A 90 -1.05 0.64 8.66
CA VAL A 90 -0.79 -0.64 9.35
C VAL A 90 -1.61 -0.78 10.65
N ILE A 91 -1.81 0.31 11.40
CA ILE A 91 -2.57 0.34 12.67
C ILE A 91 -4.03 -0.07 12.47
N MET A 92 -4.65 0.36 11.37
CA MET A 92 -6.04 -0.01 11.07
C MET A 92 -6.16 -1.38 10.40
N ALA A 93 -5.10 -1.85 9.74
CA ALA A 93 -5.03 -3.20 9.21
C ALA A 93 -5.02 -4.24 10.36
N CYS A 94 -4.17 -4.10 11.38
CA CYS A 94 -4.16 -5.09 12.47
C CYS A 94 -5.50 -5.19 13.24
N TRP A 95 -6.17 -4.07 13.51
CA TRP A 95 -7.43 -4.06 14.29
C TRP A 95 -8.62 -4.65 13.52
N VAL A 96 -8.72 -4.36 12.23
CA VAL A 96 -9.84 -4.81 11.40
C VAL A 96 -9.76 -6.33 11.12
N TRP A 97 -8.55 -6.91 11.10
CA TRP A 97 -8.34 -8.29 10.72
C TRP A 97 -8.51 -9.25 11.90
N ILE A 98 -8.09 -8.86 13.11
CA ILE A 98 -8.30 -9.67 14.33
C ILE A 98 -9.78 -9.88 14.60
N ASN A 99 -10.63 -8.85 14.49
CA ASN A 99 -12.08 -8.95 14.71
C ASN A 99 -12.86 -9.79 13.67
N ARG A 100 -12.17 -10.39 12.69
CA ARG A 100 -12.80 -11.18 11.63
C ARG A 100 -12.42 -12.64 11.63
N ILE A 101 -11.42 -13.04 12.43
CA ILE A 101 -11.08 -14.45 12.64
C ILE A 101 -11.04 -14.70 14.15
N ILE A 102 -12.21 -14.58 14.79
CA ILE A 102 -12.44 -14.92 16.19
C ILE A 102 -13.48 -16.03 16.22
N ASP A 103 -13.16 -17.12 16.90
CA ASP A 103 -14.14 -18.08 17.34
C ASP A 103 -14.78 -17.56 18.64
N GLU A 104 -16.02 -17.08 18.55
CA GLU A 104 -16.69 -16.46 19.69
C GLU A 104 -16.93 -17.40 20.88
N SER A 105 -17.01 -18.71 20.61
CA SER A 105 -17.30 -19.73 21.62
C SER A 105 -16.09 -20.07 22.49
N THR A 106 -14.92 -20.14 21.87
CA THR A 106 -13.65 -20.51 22.51
C THR A 106 -12.78 -19.29 22.83
N LYS A 107 -13.12 -18.11 22.28
CA LYS A 107 -12.30 -16.89 22.32
C LYS A 107 -10.91 -17.06 21.70
N GLU A 108 -10.76 -18.05 20.83
CA GLU A 108 -9.57 -18.23 20.01
C GLU A 108 -9.61 -17.31 18.80
N ALA A 109 -8.46 -16.76 18.43
CA ALA A 109 -8.32 -15.85 17.31
C ALA A 109 -7.12 -16.21 16.43
N ALA A 110 -7.18 -15.79 15.17
CA ALA A 110 -6.05 -15.81 14.25
C ALA A 110 -5.60 -14.39 13.92
N ALA A 111 -4.28 -14.20 13.79
CA ALA A 111 -3.71 -13.00 13.20
C ALA A 111 -3.36 -13.27 11.74
N VAL A 112 -3.43 -12.24 10.90
CA VAL A 112 -2.98 -12.34 9.50
C VAL A 112 -1.90 -11.30 9.27
N ASP A 113 -0.81 -11.71 8.61
CA ASP A 113 0.33 -10.84 8.26
C ASP A 113 0.81 -9.90 9.40
N PRO A 114 1.16 -10.44 10.60
CA PRO A 114 1.38 -9.64 11.81
C PRO A 114 2.77 -8.97 11.84
N VAL A 115 3.04 -8.03 10.93
CA VAL A 115 4.34 -7.34 10.83
C VAL A 115 4.75 -6.61 12.12
N GLU A 116 3.79 -6.19 12.94
CA GLU A 116 3.99 -5.62 14.28
C GLU A 116 3.30 -6.48 15.36
N PRO A 117 3.89 -7.60 15.79
CA PRO A 117 3.27 -8.56 16.70
C PRO A 117 2.78 -7.98 18.02
N GLU A 118 3.52 -7.05 18.62
CA GLU A 118 3.16 -6.45 19.90
C GLU A 118 1.83 -5.71 19.83
N ARG A 119 1.51 -5.07 18.68
CA ARG A 119 0.23 -4.40 18.47
C ARG A 119 -0.91 -5.39 18.32
N VAL A 120 -0.66 -6.48 17.59
CA VAL A 120 -1.63 -7.58 17.41
C VAL A 120 -1.98 -8.20 18.76
N LEU A 121 -0.97 -8.52 19.58
CA LEU A 121 -1.19 -9.12 20.90
C LEU A 121 -1.87 -8.16 21.88
N LYS A 122 -1.51 -6.86 21.83
CA LYS A 122 -2.20 -5.85 22.63
C LYS A 122 -3.69 -5.75 22.24
N ALA A 123 -3.99 -5.72 20.95
CA ALA A 123 -5.38 -5.70 20.47
C ALA A 123 -6.13 -6.96 20.89
N ALA A 124 -5.53 -8.15 20.78
CA ALA A 124 -6.12 -9.40 21.24
C ALA A 124 -6.45 -9.35 22.74
N GLN A 125 -5.53 -8.83 23.56
CA GLN A 125 -5.74 -8.63 24.99
C GLN A 125 -6.91 -7.68 25.29
N GLU A 126 -7.01 -6.55 24.57
CA GLU A 126 -8.10 -5.58 24.74
C GLU A 126 -9.48 -6.16 24.38
N HIS A 127 -9.54 -7.16 23.50
CA HIS A 127 -10.77 -7.85 23.09
C HIS A 127 -11.02 -9.14 23.87
N GLY A 128 -10.12 -9.52 24.78
CA GLY A 128 -10.24 -10.74 25.58
C GLY A 128 -10.19 -12.03 24.76
N VAL A 129 -9.35 -12.07 23.72
CA VAL A 129 -9.16 -13.23 22.85
C VAL A 129 -7.70 -13.70 22.83
N ASP A 130 -7.51 -14.98 22.54
CA ASP A 130 -6.20 -15.62 22.47
C ASP A 130 -5.76 -15.84 21.02
N ILE A 131 -4.65 -15.24 20.59
CA ILE A 131 -4.06 -15.56 19.28
C ILE A 131 -3.47 -16.98 19.33
N LYS A 132 -4.08 -17.92 18.60
CA LYS A 132 -3.62 -19.33 18.50
C LYS A 132 -2.82 -19.61 17.24
N LEU A 133 -3.07 -18.88 16.17
CA LEU A 133 -2.39 -19.07 14.89
C LEU A 133 -2.19 -17.77 14.12
N VAL A 134 -1.22 -17.80 13.21
CA VAL A 134 -0.92 -16.75 12.24
C VAL A 134 -1.14 -17.30 10.85
N LEU A 135 -1.80 -16.52 10.01
CA LEU A 135 -1.94 -16.76 8.58
C LEU A 135 -1.05 -15.76 7.85
N THR A 136 0.04 -16.22 7.23
CA THR A 136 0.90 -15.35 6.42
C THR A 136 0.58 -15.56 4.94
N THR A 137 0.18 -14.50 4.25
CA THR A 137 -0.25 -14.55 2.85
C THR A 137 0.93 -14.81 1.92
N HIS A 138 2.05 -14.11 2.15
CA HIS A 138 3.27 -14.28 1.36
C HIS A 138 4.53 -13.80 2.09
N HIS A 139 5.69 -14.05 1.49
CA HIS A 139 7.00 -13.91 2.12
C HIS A 139 7.55 -12.47 2.20
N HIS A 140 6.91 -11.47 1.59
CA HIS A 140 7.42 -10.10 1.68
C HIS A 140 7.43 -9.62 3.13
N TRP A 141 8.43 -8.79 3.45
CA TRP A 141 8.76 -8.43 4.82
C TRP A 141 7.63 -7.66 5.53
N ASP A 142 6.91 -6.82 4.81
CA ASP A 142 5.76 -6.07 5.32
C ASP A 142 4.56 -6.96 5.69
N HIS A 143 4.61 -8.25 5.39
CA HIS A 143 3.62 -9.27 5.78
C HIS A 143 4.22 -10.29 6.75
N ALA A 144 5.36 -10.90 6.40
CA ALA A 144 6.00 -11.96 7.16
C ALA A 144 7.02 -11.47 8.22
N GLY A 145 7.34 -10.18 8.25
CA GLY A 145 8.45 -9.61 9.01
C GLY A 145 8.33 -9.80 10.53
N GLY A 146 7.11 -9.95 11.04
CA GLY A 146 6.83 -10.17 12.46
C GLY A 146 6.77 -11.64 12.89
N ASN A 147 6.84 -12.60 11.97
CA ASN A 147 6.61 -14.02 12.26
C ASN A 147 7.59 -14.60 13.29
N GLU A 148 8.88 -14.31 13.18
CA GLU A 148 9.86 -14.78 14.18
C GLU A 148 9.63 -14.14 15.55
N LYS A 149 9.20 -12.88 15.57
CA LYS A 149 8.96 -12.14 16.80
C LYS A 149 7.69 -12.62 17.50
N ILE A 150 6.59 -12.86 16.78
CA ILE A 150 5.36 -13.40 17.38
C ILE A 150 5.58 -14.80 17.94
N LYS A 151 6.42 -15.62 17.30
CA LYS A 151 6.83 -16.94 17.81
C LYS A 151 7.57 -16.87 19.15
N GLN A 152 8.36 -15.82 19.38
CA GLN A 152 9.02 -15.57 20.67
C GLN A 152 8.03 -15.08 21.73
N LEU A 153 7.06 -14.25 21.35
CA LEU A 153 6.08 -13.66 22.26
C LEU A 153 4.96 -14.64 22.65
N VAL A 154 4.62 -15.57 21.76
CA VAL A 154 3.59 -16.61 21.96
C VAL A 154 4.21 -17.98 21.67
N PRO A 155 4.85 -18.62 22.66
CA PRO A 155 5.46 -19.93 22.48
C PRO A 155 4.45 -20.97 22.00
N GLY A 156 4.81 -21.73 20.96
CA GLY A 156 3.96 -22.78 20.39
C GLY A 156 2.91 -22.30 19.40
N ILE A 157 2.87 -20.99 19.06
CA ILE A 157 1.99 -20.47 18.01
C ILE A 157 2.26 -21.15 16.66
N LYS A 158 1.18 -21.49 15.95
CA LYS A 158 1.26 -22.00 14.57
C LYS A 158 1.31 -20.85 13.60
N ILE A 159 2.21 -20.90 12.63
CA ILE A 159 2.39 -19.88 11.59
C ILE A 159 2.26 -20.57 10.24
N TYR A 160 1.11 -20.34 9.59
CA TYR A 160 0.78 -20.88 8.29
C TYR A 160 1.30 -19.99 7.16
N GLY A 161 1.80 -20.63 6.09
CA GLY A 161 2.29 -19.94 4.90
C GLY A 161 2.45 -20.88 3.73
N GLY A 162 2.46 -20.34 2.52
CA GLY A 162 2.57 -21.15 1.30
C GLY A 162 3.82 -22.02 1.26
N SER A 163 3.64 -23.31 0.95
CA SER A 163 4.68 -24.35 1.02
C SER A 163 5.93 -24.03 0.17
N ILE A 164 5.71 -23.31 -0.94
CA ILE A 164 6.71 -22.90 -1.93
C ILE A 164 7.11 -21.42 -1.85
N ASP A 165 6.56 -20.64 -0.92
CA ASP A 165 6.81 -19.19 -0.86
C ASP A 165 8.03 -18.80 -0.01
N ASN A 166 8.59 -19.74 0.74
CA ASN A 166 9.69 -19.50 1.70
C ASN A 166 9.35 -18.44 2.76
N VAL A 167 8.12 -18.45 3.28
CA VAL A 167 7.69 -17.58 4.38
C VAL A 167 8.60 -17.75 5.60
N LYS A 168 9.28 -16.67 6.01
CA LYS A 168 10.14 -16.67 7.19
C LYS A 168 9.31 -16.89 8.46
N GLY A 169 9.81 -17.70 9.38
CA GLY A 169 9.13 -18.05 10.63
C GLY A 169 7.94 -19.01 10.50
N CYS A 170 7.56 -19.41 9.28
CA CYS A 170 6.50 -20.39 9.06
C CYS A 170 6.82 -21.73 9.76
N THR A 171 5.85 -22.26 10.49
CA THR A 171 5.94 -23.55 11.19
C THR A 171 5.11 -24.62 10.48
N ASP A 172 4.03 -24.22 9.81
CA ASP A 172 3.04 -25.10 9.21
C ASP A 172 2.82 -24.68 7.75
N LYS A 173 3.46 -25.39 6.82
CA LYS A 173 3.31 -25.09 5.38
C LYS A 173 1.95 -25.55 4.88
N VAL A 174 1.36 -24.77 3.98
CA VAL A 174 0.08 -25.12 3.32
C VAL A 174 0.17 -25.06 1.80
N ASP A 175 -0.62 -25.93 1.18
CA ASP A 175 -0.88 -25.98 -0.26
C ASP A 175 -2.34 -25.56 -0.56
N ASN A 176 -2.67 -25.50 -1.85
CA ASN A 176 -4.03 -25.22 -2.29
C ASN A 176 -5.03 -26.27 -1.77
N GLY A 177 -6.11 -25.81 -1.14
CA GLY A 177 -7.18 -26.68 -0.64
C GLY A 177 -6.97 -27.19 0.78
N ASP A 178 -5.83 -26.90 1.41
CA ASP A 178 -5.58 -27.27 2.80
C ASP A 178 -6.54 -26.54 3.74
N LYS A 179 -7.01 -27.29 4.74
CA LYS A 179 -8.01 -26.84 5.71
C LYS A 179 -7.36 -26.62 7.07
N ILE A 180 -7.63 -25.48 7.66
CA ILE A 180 -7.21 -25.09 9.00
C ILE A 180 -8.48 -24.82 9.81
N SER A 181 -8.51 -25.28 11.06
CA SER A 181 -9.58 -24.96 12.00
C SER A 181 -9.06 -24.05 13.10
N LEU A 182 -9.93 -23.17 13.58
CA LEU A 182 -9.70 -22.33 14.75
C LEU A 182 -10.94 -22.45 15.66
N GLY A 183 -10.73 -22.74 16.94
CA GLY A 183 -11.84 -22.99 17.86
C GLY A 183 -12.78 -24.11 17.39
N ALA A 184 -14.07 -23.92 17.64
CA ALA A 184 -15.11 -24.89 17.30
C ALA A 184 -15.78 -24.62 15.94
N ASP A 185 -15.80 -23.36 15.52
CA ASP A 185 -16.75 -22.85 14.51
C ASP A 185 -16.08 -22.14 13.33
N VAL A 186 -14.78 -21.85 13.41
CA VAL A 186 -14.07 -21.12 12.35
C VAL A 186 -13.29 -22.11 11.48
N HIS A 187 -13.61 -22.10 10.18
CA HIS A 187 -12.97 -22.91 9.16
C HIS A 187 -12.24 -22.02 8.16
N ILE A 188 -10.99 -22.35 7.87
CA ILE A 188 -10.10 -21.60 6.99
C ILE A 188 -9.65 -22.54 5.87
N LEU A 189 -9.86 -22.12 4.63
CA LEU A 189 -9.41 -22.81 3.42
C LEU A 189 -8.27 -22.01 2.77
N SER A 190 -7.15 -22.69 2.54
CA SER A 190 -5.99 -22.11 1.84
C SER A 190 -6.23 -22.12 0.33
N LEU A 191 -6.16 -20.96 -0.30
CA LEU A 191 -6.32 -20.80 -1.75
C LEU A 191 -5.00 -20.35 -2.34
N HIS A 192 -4.38 -21.17 -3.19
CA HIS A 192 -3.13 -20.77 -3.85
C HIS A 192 -3.42 -19.75 -4.94
N THR A 193 -2.83 -18.55 -4.77
CA THR A 193 -3.06 -17.38 -5.63
C THR A 193 -1.74 -16.84 -6.17
N PRO A 194 -0.99 -17.64 -6.95
CA PRO A 194 0.33 -17.25 -7.42
C PRO A 194 0.24 -16.05 -8.37
N CYS A 195 1.15 -15.09 -8.20
CA CYS A 195 1.61 -14.14 -9.22
C CYS A 195 2.47 -13.05 -8.57
N HIS A 196 1.90 -12.41 -7.53
CA HIS A 196 2.62 -11.41 -6.77
C HIS A 196 3.90 -11.98 -6.17
N THR A 197 3.74 -13.10 -5.45
CA THR A 197 4.79 -14.07 -5.19
C THR A 197 4.34 -15.42 -5.73
N LYS A 198 5.29 -16.34 -5.94
CA LYS A 198 5.01 -17.67 -6.50
C LYS A 198 4.19 -18.58 -5.58
N GLY A 199 4.32 -18.41 -4.27
CA GLY A 199 3.65 -19.22 -3.26
C GLY A 199 2.60 -18.47 -2.46
N HIS A 200 2.13 -17.32 -2.95
CA HIS A 200 1.10 -16.52 -2.28
C HIS A 200 -0.17 -17.36 -1.99
N ILE A 201 -0.67 -17.27 -0.76
CA ILE A 201 -1.91 -17.91 -0.32
C ILE A 201 -2.92 -16.83 0.08
N SER A 202 -4.13 -16.93 -0.45
CA SER A 202 -5.31 -16.24 0.10
C SER A 202 -6.04 -17.17 1.06
N TYR A 203 -6.52 -16.67 2.19
CA TYR A 203 -7.21 -17.48 3.20
C TYR A 203 -8.71 -17.17 3.18
N TYR A 204 -9.51 -18.15 2.78
CA TYR A 204 -10.97 -18.05 2.78
C TYR A 204 -11.53 -18.62 4.08
N VAL A 205 -12.27 -17.79 4.81
CA VAL A 205 -12.75 -18.04 6.16
C VAL A 205 -14.27 -18.10 6.16
N THR A 206 -14.80 -19.16 6.75
CA THR A 206 -16.23 -19.38 6.98
C THR A 206 -16.47 -19.71 8.44
N ASN A 207 -17.53 -19.16 9.01
CA ASN A 207 -17.94 -19.38 10.40
C ASN A 207 -19.25 -20.20 10.45
N LYS A 208 -19.87 -20.28 11.63
CA LYS A 208 -21.23 -20.80 11.82
C LYS A 208 -22.25 -20.19 10.84
N GLU A 209 -23.31 -20.95 10.57
CA GLU A 209 -24.38 -20.57 9.63
C GLU A 209 -24.96 -19.18 9.94
N GLY A 210 -24.96 -18.30 8.94
CA GLY A 210 -25.62 -16.98 9.00
C GLY A 210 -24.72 -15.78 8.73
N ASP A 211 -23.39 -15.93 8.85
CA ASP A 211 -22.43 -14.85 8.54
C ASP A 211 -21.90 -14.94 7.10
N ASP A 212 -21.69 -13.78 6.48
CA ASP A 212 -21.02 -13.71 5.18
C ASP A 212 -19.56 -14.19 5.30
N PRO A 213 -19.09 -15.06 4.39
CA PRO A 213 -17.70 -15.49 4.36
C PRO A 213 -16.73 -14.32 4.20
N THR A 214 -15.48 -14.55 4.57
CA THR A 214 -14.42 -13.56 4.46
C THR A 214 -13.22 -14.15 3.71
N VAL A 215 -12.51 -13.36 2.91
CA VAL A 215 -11.26 -13.76 2.28
C VAL A 215 -10.17 -12.74 2.54
N PHE A 216 -9.02 -13.22 3.01
CA PHE A 216 -7.79 -12.45 3.18
C PHE A 216 -6.91 -12.65 1.96
N THR A 217 -6.70 -11.61 1.17
CA THR A 217 -6.13 -11.72 -0.18
C THR A 217 -4.70 -11.26 -0.30
N GLY A 218 -4.10 -10.80 0.81
CA GLY A 218 -2.75 -10.23 0.83
C GLY A 218 -2.58 -9.23 -0.30
N ASP A 219 -1.59 -9.48 -1.14
CA ASP A 219 -1.22 -8.62 -2.25
C ASP A 219 -1.66 -9.17 -3.61
N THR A 220 -2.50 -10.20 -3.63
CA THR A 220 -3.10 -10.70 -4.88
C THR A 220 -4.20 -9.75 -5.36
N LEU A 221 -5.26 -9.60 -4.56
CA LEU A 221 -6.42 -8.75 -4.84
C LEU A 221 -6.43 -7.57 -3.86
N PHE A 222 -6.52 -6.35 -4.39
CA PHE A 222 -6.82 -5.14 -3.63
C PHE A 222 -8.20 -4.61 -4.02
N ILE A 223 -8.77 -3.74 -3.20
CA ILE A 223 -9.98 -3.00 -3.61
C ILE A 223 -9.67 -2.19 -4.87
N ALA A 224 -10.40 -2.48 -5.94
CA ALA A 224 -10.25 -1.95 -7.29
C ALA A 224 -8.87 -2.12 -7.93
N GLY A 225 -8.03 -3.05 -7.44
CA GLY A 225 -6.69 -3.29 -7.97
C GLY A 225 -6.18 -4.71 -7.79
N CYS A 226 -4.92 -4.94 -8.16
CA CYS A 226 -4.19 -6.17 -7.89
C CYS A 226 -2.72 -5.88 -7.61
N GLY A 227 -2.00 -6.88 -7.09
CA GLY A 227 -0.56 -6.86 -6.91
C GLY A 227 0.21 -6.63 -8.20
N LYS A 228 1.46 -6.16 -8.05
CA LYS A 228 2.44 -6.25 -9.14
C LYS A 228 2.87 -7.69 -9.32
N PHE A 229 3.23 -8.06 -10.56
CA PHE A 229 3.60 -9.43 -10.93
C PHE A 229 5.10 -9.62 -10.74
N PHE A 230 5.58 -9.66 -9.49
CA PHE A 230 7.01 -9.75 -9.24
C PHE A 230 7.57 -11.13 -9.59
N GLU A 231 6.81 -12.19 -9.31
CA GLU A 231 7.29 -13.58 -9.45
C GLU A 231 6.39 -14.44 -10.34
N GLY A 232 5.52 -13.81 -11.14
CA GLY A 232 4.54 -14.52 -11.94
C GLY A 232 4.07 -13.78 -13.17
N THR A 233 3.01 -14.31 -13.75
CA THR A 233 2.53 -13.98 -15.09
C THR A 233 1.09 -13.43 -15.06
N ALA A 234 0.67 -12.83 -16.16
CA ALA A 234 -0.71 -12.37 -16.32
C ALA A 234 -1.69 -13.56 -16.31
N GLU A 235 -1.29 -14.69 -16.85
CA GLU A 235 -2.02 -15.96 -16.82
C GLU A 235 -2.28 -16.41 -15.37
N GLN A 236 -1.24 -16.38 -14.53
CA GLN A 236 -1.36 -16.74 -13.11
C GLN A 236 -2.23 -15.74 -12.33
N MET A 237 -2.09 -14.43 -12.60
CA MET A 237 -2.94 -13.43 -11.95
C MET A 237 -4.40 -13.55 -12.41
N HIS A 238 -4.65 -13.79 -13.70
CA HIS A 238 -6.00 -14.03 -14.22
C HIS A 238 -6.64 -15.24 -13.56
N GLN A 239 -5.91 -16.37 -13.49
CA GLN A 239 -6.37 -17.56 -12.78
C GLN A 239 -6.66 -17.28 -11.30
N SER A 240 -5.78 -16.53 -10.62
CA SER A 240 -5.95 -16.19 -9.21
C SER A 240 -7.16 -15.29 -8.95
N LEU A 241 -7.35 -14.25 -9.77
CA LEU A 241 -8.41 -13.25 -9.60
C LEU A 241 -9.75 -13.74 -10.14
N CYS A 242 -9.83 -14.05 -11.44
CA CYS A 242 -11.09 -14.29 -12.12
C CYS A 242 -11.65 -15.69 -11.88
N VAL A 243 -10.77 -16.68 -11.66
CA VAL A 243 -11.20 -18.07 -11.47
C VAL A 243 -11.21 -18.44 -9.99
N THR A 244 -10.08 -18.36 -9.30
CA THR A 244 -10.01 -18.78 -7.89
C THR A 244 -10.83 -17.84 -7.00
N LEU A 245 -10.46 -16.56 -6.88
CA LEU A 245 -11.17 -15.61 -6.02
C LEU A 245 -12.54 -15.23 -6.57
N GLY A 246 -12.67 -15.11 -7.90
CA GLY A 246 -13.94 -14.80 -8.56
C GLY A 246 -14.99 -15.89 -8.45
N SER A 247 -14.61 -17.14 -8.15
CA SER A 247 -15.57 -18.23 -7.89
C SER A 247 -16.16 -18.24 -6.47
N LEU A 248 -15.60 -17.43 -5.56
CA LEU A 248 -16.12 -17.31 -4.20
C LEU A 248 -17.53 -16.71 -4.20
N PRO A 249 -18.36 -16.98 -3.18
CA PRO A 249 -19.68 -16.37 -3.06
C PRO A 249 -19.59 -14.84 -3.18
N LYS A 250 -20.49 -14.25 -3.99
CA LYS A 250 -20.60 -12.79 -4.20
C LYS A 250 -20.52 -11.93 -2.91
N PRO A 251 -21.21 -12.27 -1.81
CA PRO A 251 -21.15 -11.47 -0.59
C PRO A 251 -19.84 -11.63 0.20
N THR A 252 -18.92 -12.50 -0.22
CA THR A 252 -17.63 -12.73 0.48
C THR A 252 -16.89 -11.42 0.64
N ARG A 253 -16.56 -11.09 1.89
CA ARG A 253 -15.87 -9.86 2.28
C ARG A 253 -14.38 -9.96 1.96
N VAL A 254 -13.83 -8.96 1.28
CA VAL A 254 -12.42 -8.94 0.86
C VAL A 254 -11.59 -8.06 1.79
N TYR A 255 -10.59 -8.66 2.45
CA TYR A 255 -9.57 -7.96 3.24
C TYR A 255 -8.20 -8.11 2.57
N CYS A 256 -7.72 -7.00 2.00
CA CYS A 256 -6.47 -6.96 1.25
C CYS A 256 -5.34 -6.28 2.05
N GLY A 257 -4.08 -6.57 1.69
CA GLY A 257 -2.88 -6.18 2.43
C GLY A 257 -2.65 -4.68 2.58
N HIS A 258 -3.12 -3.87 1.63
CA HIS A 258 -2.78 -2.44 1.57
C HIS A 258 -3.96 -1.53 1.28
N GLU A 259 -3.88 -0.33 1.84
CA GLU A 259 -4.84 0.76 1.62
C GLU A 259 -4.48 1.57 0.35
N TYR A 260 -4.65 0.93 -0.80
CA TYR A 260 -4.41 1.51 -2.13
C TYR A 260 -5.67 1.95 -2.87
N THR A 261 -6.84 1.81 -2.24
CA THR A 261 -8.16 1.94 -2.85
C THR A 261 -8.37 3.23 -3.63
N VAL A 262 -8.04 4.39 -3.07
CA VAL A 262 -8.22 5.68 -3.78
C VAL A 262 -7.39 5.73 -5.07
N LYS A 263 -6.12 5.32 -5.00
CA LYS A 263 -5.22 5.31 -6.17
C LYS A 263 -5.63 4.25 -7.19
N ASN A 264 -6.10 3.09 -6.73
CA ASN A 264 -6.63 2.04 -7.58
C ASN A 264 -7.87 2.51 -8.35
N LEU A 265 -8.82 3.16 -7.68
CA LEU A 265 -10.04 3.69 -8.29
C LEU A 265 -9.77 4.86 -9.25
N GLN A 266 -8.82 5.75 -8.91
CA GLN A 266 -8.34 6.78 -9.83
C GLN A 266 -7.80 6.18 -11.12
N PHE A 267 -6.96 5.15 -11.02
CA PHE A 267 -6.48 4.41 -12.19
C PHE A 267 -7.63 3.71 -12.93
N ALA A 268 -8.54 3.06 -12.21
CA ALA A 268 -9.67 2.34 -12.80
C ALA A 268 -10.56 3.28 -13.64
N LEU A 269 -10.73 4.55 -13.26
CA LEU A 269 -11.42 5.56 -14.09
C LEU A 269 -10.69 5.93 -15.39
N THR A 270 -9.36 5.75 -15.45
CA THR A 270 -8.63 5.91 -16.72
C THR A 270 -8.92 4.77 -17.69
N VAL A 271 -9.25 3.59 -17.16
CA VAL A 271 -9.64 2.41 -17.94
C VAL A 271 -11.12 2.51 -18.29
N GLU A 272 -12.02 2.71 -17.32
CA GLU A 272 -13.48 2.75 -17.53
C GLU A 272 -14.11 4.07 -17.05
N PRO A 273 -13.88 5.21 -17.74
CA PRO A 273 -14.40 6.53 -17.33
C PRO A 273 -15.94 6.64 -17.25
N GLY A 274 -16.65 5.72 -17.91
CA GLY A 274 -18.12 5.65 -17.91
C GLY A 274 -18.71 4.78 -16.78
N ASN A 275 -17.90 4.09 -15.98
CA ASN A 275 -18.40 3.19 -14.95
C ASN A 275 -18.77 3.96 -13.67
N GLU A 276 -20.08 4.08 -13.40
CA GLU A 276 -20.61 4.82 -12.26
C GLU A 276 -20.27 4.17 -10.90
N LYS A 277 -20.10 2.84 -10.85
CA LYS A 277 -19.71 2.14 -9.62
C LYS A 277 -18.31 2.57 -9.17
N ILE A 278 -17.37 2.71 -10.11
CA ILE A 278 -16.01 3.22 -9.83
C ILE A 278 -16.08 4.66 -9.30
N LYS A 279 -16.87 5.54 -9.93
CA LYS A 279 -17.02 6.95 -9.49
C LYS A 279 -17.59 7.05 -8.08
N GLN A 280 -18.65 6.28 -7.80
CA GLN A 280 -19.30 6.25 -6.49
C GLN A 280 -18.34 5.73 -5.41
N LYS A 281 -17.66 4.60 -5.68
CA LYS A 281 -16.69 4.04 -4.74
C LYS A 281 -15.50 4.97 -4.53
N LEU A 282 -15.04 5.71 -5.54
CA LEU A 282 -13.97 6.70 -5.40
C LEU A 282 -14.39 7.84 -4.47
N SER A 283 -15.58 8.40 -4.68
CA SER A 283 -16.13 9.46 -3.81
C SER A 283 -16.25 9.00 -2.36
N TRP A 284 -16.74 7.78 -2.14
CA TRP A 284 -16.80 7.16 -0.81
C TRP A 284 -15.41 6.95 -0.20
N ALA A 285 -14.48 6.37 -0.96
CA ALA A 285 -13.13 6.07 -0.49
C ALA A 285 -12.37 7.36 -0.10
N GLN A 286 -12.52 8.44 -0.87
CA GLN A 286 -11.93 9.74 -0.54
C GLN A 286 -12.45 10.26 0.81
N LYS A 287 -13.77 10.22 1.05
CA LYS A 287 -14.36 10.62 2.33
C LYS A 287 -13.90 9.76 3.51
N GLN A 288 -13.79 8.45 3.32
CA GLN A 288 -13.24 7.55 4.34
C GLN A 288 -11.80 7.95 4.69
N ARG A 289 -10.96 8.17 3.67
CA ARG A 289 -9.55 8.53 3.89
C ARG A 289 -9.36 9.93 4.48
N GLU A 290 -10.20 10.90 4.12
CA GLU A 290 -10.22 12.24 4.72
C GLU A 290 -10.52 12.20 6.22
N THR A 291 -11.31 11.21 6.66
CA THR A 291 -11.65 10.99 8.08
C THR A 291 -10.74 9.97 8.78
N GLY A 292 -9.70 9.50 8.09
CA GLY A 292 -8.74 8.54 8.63
C GLY A 292 -9.25 7.10 8.76
N LEU A 293 -10.42 6.78 8.17
CA LEU A 293 -11.06 5.46 8.23
C LEU A 293 -10.58 4.51 7.11
N PRO A 294 -10.68 3.17 7.30
CA PRO A 294 -10.25 2.22 6.30
C PRO A 294 -11.26 2.17 5.16
N THR A 295 -10.81 1.72 4.01
CA THR A 295 -11.69 1.35 2.89
C THR A 295 -11.97 -0.15 2.83
N VAL A 296 -11.24 -0.96 3.61
CA VAL A 296 -11.56 -2.38 3.79
C VAL A 296 -12.73 -2.60 4.75
N PRO A 297 -13.52 -3.66 4.54
CA PRO A 297 -13.50 -4.54 3.37
C PRO A 297 -14.34 -4.02 2.21
N SER A 298 -14.13 -4.59 1.03
CA SER A 298 -15.15 -4.66 -0.04
C SER A 298 -15.80 -6.04 -0.09
N THR A 299 -16.54 -6.37 -1.15
CA THR A 299 -16.99 -7.74 -1.44
C THR A 299 -16.55 -8.21 -2.82
N ILE A 300 -16.55 -9.54 -3.05
CA ILE A 300 -16.29 -10.11 -4.39
C ILE A 300 -17.24 -9.52 -5.44
N GLU A 301 -18.52 -9.32 -5.09
CA GLU A 301 -19.48 -8.65 -5.97
C GLU A 301 -19.07 -7.22 -6.34
N GLU A 302 -18.67 -6.40 -5.36
CA GLU A 302 -18.20 -5.05 -5.65
C GLU A 302 -16.98 -5.06 -6.57
N GLU A 303 -16.01 -5.96 -6.33
CA GLU A 303 -14.81 -6.06 -7.17
C GLU A 303 -15.14 -6.45 -8.61
N MET A 304 -16.11 -7.35 -8.85
CA MET A 304 -16.59 -7.68 -10.20
C MET A 304 -17.25 -6.49 -10.92
N GLU A 305 -17.80 -5.53 -10.19
CA GLU A 305 -18.43 -4.34 -10.77
C GLU A 305 -17.43 -3.21 -11.09
N MET A 306 -16.30 -3.13 -10.38
CA MET A 306 -15.43 -1.94 -10.41
C MET A 306 -13.93 -2.19 -10.62
N ASN A 307 -13.43 -3.40 -10.38
CA ASN A 307 -12.00 -3.69 -10.44
C ASN A 307 -11.59 -4.08 -11.87
N PRO A 308 -10.76 -3.28 -12.57
CA PRO A 308 -10.43 -3.55 -13.97
C PRO A 308 -9.69 -4.88 -14.17
N PHE A 309 -9.04 -5.41 -13.12
CA PHE A 309 -8.35 -6.70 -13.20
C PHE A 309 -9.31 -7.90 -13.05
N MET A 310 -10.34 -7.78 -12.20
CA MET A 310 -11.42 -8.78 -12.06
C MET A 310 -12.40 -8.77 -13.25
N ARG A 311 -12.40 -7.67 -14.02
CA ARG A 311 -13.28 -7.44 -15.16
C ARG A 311 -12.62 -7.78 -16.50
N ALA A 312 -11.41 -8.34 -16.49
CA ALA A 312 -10.64 -8.64 -17.69
C ALA A 312 -11.35 -9.60 -18.67
N ASP A 313 -12.28 -10.42 -18.19
CA ASP A 313 -13.09 -11.32 -19.04
C ASP A 313 -14.19 -10.61 -19.83
N LEU A 314 -14.49 -9.34 -19.53
CA LEU A 314 -15.53 -8.59 -20.21
C LEU A 314 -15.06 -8.17 -21.62
N PRO A 315 -15.78 -8.57 -22.70
CA PRO A 315 -15.41 -8.22 -24.07
C PRO A 315 -15.28 -6.70 -24.29
N GLU A 316 -16.14 -5.90 -23.67
CA GLU A 316 -16.11 -4.45 -23.76
C GLU A 316 -14.87 -3.84 -23.11
N LEU A 317 -14.32 -4.48 -22.06
CA LEU A 317 -13.08 -4.04 -21.43
C LEU A 317 -11.88 -4.41 -22.30
N GLN A 318 -11.89 -5.62 -22.87
CA GLN A 318 -10.86 -6.11 -23.80
C GLN A 318 -10.75 -5.20 -25.04
N GLU A 319 -11.88 -4.90 -25.68
CA GLU A 319 -11.94 -3.97 -26.82
C GLU A 319 -11.36 -2.60 -26.45
N ARG A 320 -11.76 -2.08 -25.29
CA ARG A 320 -11.30 -0.77 -24.81
C ARG A 320 -9.79 -0.69 -24.60
N VAL A 321 -9.17 -1.78 -24.15
CA VAL A 321 -7.72 -1.84 -23.98
C VAL A 321 -6.99 -2.36 -25.23
N GLY A 322 -7.71 -2.66 -26.31
CA GLY A 322 -7.14 -3.09 -27.59
C GLY A 322 -6.65 -4.54 -27.60
N CYS A 323 -7.21 -5.39 -26.74
CA CYS A 323 -6.84 -6.79 -26.57
C CYS A 323 -7.95 -7.73 -27.05
N LYS A 324 -7.61 -8.98 -27.36
CA LYS A 324 -8.57 -9.99 -27.86
C LYS A 324 -8.89 -11.09 -26.85
N THR A 325 -8.12 -11.15 -25.77
CA THR A 325 -8.26 -12.16 -24.72
C THR A 325 -8.18 -11.52 -23.34
N ALA A 326 -8.75 -12.18 -22.33
CA ALA A 326 -8.73 -11.71 -20.96
C ALA A 326 -7.30 -11.60 -20.39
N VAL A 327 -6.43 -12.55 -20.71
CA VAL A 327 -5.03 -12.56 -20.26
C VAL A 327 -4.24 -11.40 -20.89
N GLU A 328 -4.44 -11.12 -22.19
CA GLU A 328 -3.83 -9.95 -22.84
C GLU A 328 -4.34 -8.65 -22.21
N ALA A 329 -5.64 -8.53 -21.98
CA ALA A 329 -6.23 -7.35 -21.35
C ALA A 329 -5.69 -7.14 -19.93
N LEU A 330 -5.60 -8.19 -19.11
CA LEU A 330 -5.06 -8.12 -17.76
C LEU A 330 -3.58 -7.70 -17.76
N ARG A 331 -2.78 -8.25 -18.69
CA ARG A 331 -1.37 -7.85 -18.89
C ARG A 331 -1.25 -6.37 -19.25
N GLU A 332 -2.06 -5.92 -20.22
CA GLU A 332 -2.06 -4.54 -20.70
C GLU A 332 -2.47 -3.56 -19.60
N ILE A 333 -3.56 -3.84 -18.88
CA ILE A 333 -4.02 -3.03 -17.74
C ILE A 333 -2.93 -2.94 -16.66
N ARG A 334 -2.24 -4.05 -16.37
CA ARG A 334 -1.14 -4.07 -15.40
C ARG A 334 0.01 -3.16 -15.82
N GLN A 335 0.44 -3.23 -17.08
CA GLN A 335 1.50 -2.40 -17.64
C GLN A 335 1.13 -0.90 -17.62
N ARG A 336 -0.13 -0.58 -17.97
CA ARG A 336 -0.66 0.79 -17.84
C ARG A 336 -0.60 1.26 -16.39
N LYS A 337 -1.02 0.44 -15.42
CA LYS A 337 -0.99 0.80 -13.99
C LYS A 337 0.42 0.98 -13.45
N ASP A 338 1.38 0.20 -13.92
CA ASP A 338 2.77 0.27 -13.45
C ASP A 338 3.50 1.53 -13.93
N THR A 339 3.07 2.09 -15.06
CA THR A 339 3.62 3.33 -15.64
C THR A 339 2.80 4.58 -15.34
N TRP A 340 1.57 4.40 -14.84
CA TRP A 340 0.67 5.48 -14.43
C TRP A 340 1.22 6.24 -13.22
N ARG A 341 1.29 7.57 -13.31
CA ARG A 341 1.96 8.42 -12.31
C ARG A 341 1.04 9.08 -11.29
N GLY A 342 -0.25 8.73 -11.28
CA GLY A 342 -1.21 9.29 -10.34
C GLY A 342 -1.84 10.58 -10.80
#